data_AF-A0A3N9UME0-F1
#
_entry.id   AF-A0A3N9UME0-F1
#
_cell.length_a   1.000
_cell.length_b   1.000
_cell.length_c   1.000
_cell.angle_alpha   90.00
_cell.angle_beta   90.00
_cell.angle_gamma   90.00
#
_symmetry.space_group_name_H-M   'P 1'
#
loop_
_entity.id
_entity.type
_entity.pdbx_description
1 polymer ?
#
loop_
_entity_poly.entity_id
_entity_poly.type
_entity_poly.pdbx_seq_one_letter_code
_entity_poly.pdbx_strand_id
1 'polypeptide(L)' 'MSLEIIILAAGQGTRMRSALPKVLHKVGAFPLLEHVYRLARALEADKISIVY' A
#
# COMPACT_ATOMS: atom_id res chain seq x y z
N MET A 1 13.14 -6.77 -19.03
CA MET A 1 12.23 -7.69 -18.32
C MET A 1 11.17 -6.81 -17.69
N SER A 2 9.88 -7.06 -17.95
CA SER A 2 8.80 -6.22 -17.39
C SER A 2 8.57 -6.57 -15.93
N LEU A 3 8.50 -5.57 -15.06
CA LEU A 3 8.18 -5.71 -13.63
C LEU A 3 6.79 -5.15 -13.35
N GLU A 4 5.87 -6.02 -12.98
CA GLU A 4 4.54 -5.62 -12.51
C GLU A 4 4.40 -5.90 -11.01
N ILE A 5 3.84 -4.93 -10.28
CA ILE A 5 3.62 -5.03 -8.83
C ILE A 5 2.13 -4.88 -8.52
N ILE A 6 1.60 -5.79 -7.72
CA ILE A 6 0.23 -5.76 -7.21
C ILE A 6 0.28 -5.55 -5.70
N ILE A 7 -0.34 -4.47 -5.21
CA ILE A 7 -0.42 -4.11 -3.79
C ILE A 7 -1.81 -4.45 -3.28
N LEU A 8 -1.92 -5.45 -2.41
CA LEU A 8 -3.18 -5.86 -1.78
C LEU A 8 -3.48 -4.95 -0.57
N ALA A 9 -4.45 -4.06 -0.74
CA ALA A 9 -4.81 -3.00 0.20
C ALA A 9 -6.28 -3.03 0.66
N ALA A 10 -7.06 -4.05 0.26
CA ALA A 10 -8.49 -4.19 0.55
C ALA A 10 -8.86 -4.65 1.98
N GLY A 11 -7.88 -4.68 2.90
CA GLY A 11 -8.08 -5.19 4.25
C GLY A 11 -8.83 -4.22 5.15
N GLN A 12 -10.00 -4.62 5.67
CA GLN A 12 -10.83 -3.80 6.59
C GLN A 12 -10.08 -3.37 7.87
N GLY A 13 -9.15 -4.18 8.38
CA GLY A 13 -8.37 -3.81 9.56
C GLY A 13 -9.14 -3.83 10.89
N THR A 14 -10.08 -4.77 11.07
CA THR A 14 -10.99 -4.82 12.24
C THR A 14 -10.32 -4.78 13.61
N ARG A 15 -9.13 -5.39 13.75
CA ARG A 15 -8.35 -5.36 15.00
C ARG A 15 -7.70 -4.00 15.31
N MET A 16 -7.67 -3.07 14.36
CA MET A 16 -7.20 -1.70 14.55
C MET A 16 -8.19 -0.86 15.36
N ARG A 17 -9.46 -1.31 15.52
CA ARG A 17 -10.52 -0.60 16.24
C ARG A 17 -10.66 0.86 15.79
N SER A 18 -10.63 1.06 14.48
CA SER A 18 -10.64 2.37 13.83
C SER A 18 -11.58 2.34 12.64
N ALA A 19 -12.22 3.47 12.34
CA ALA A 19 -12.98 3.65 11.10
C ALA A 19 -12.06 3.76 9.88
N LEU A 20 -10.77 4.04 10.11
CA LEU A 20 -9.76 4.11 9.06
C LEU A 20 -9.37 2.69 8.62
N PRO A 21 -9.30 2.38 7.31
CA PRO A 21 -8.73 1.12 6.82
C PRO A 21 -7.28 0.92 7.30
N LYS A 22 -6.84 -0.34 7.46
CA LYS A 22 -5.47 -0.66 7.94
C LYS A 22 -4.40 0.11 7.16
N VAL A 23 -4.51 0.11 5.84
CA VAL A 23 -3.50 0.65 4.90
C VAL A 23 -3.33 2.17 4.96
N LEU A 24 -4.30 2.89 5.51
CA LEU A 24 -4.27 4.34 5.65
C LEU A 24 -3.70 4.81 7.00
N HIS A 25 -3.48 3.90 7.95
CA HIS A 25 -2.82 4.25 9.21
C HIS A 25 -1.38 4.67 8.95
N LYS A 26 -0.94 5.73 9.62
CA LYS A 26 0.39 6.31 9.43
C LYS A 26 1.45 5.56 10.23
N VAL A 27 2.63 5.42 9.62
CA VAL A 27 3.88 5.07 10.28
C VAL A 27 4.89 6.15 9.91
N GLY A 28 5.30 6.94 10.89
CA GLY A 28 6.01 8.20 10.62
C GLY A 28 5.14 9.19 9.85
N ALA A 29 5.71 9.81 8.81
CA ALA A 29 5.02 10.83 8.03
C ALA A 29 3.98 10.28 7.03
N PHE A 30 4.03 8.99 6.70
CA PHE A 30 3.28 8.42 5.59
C PHE A 30 2.35 7.27 6.01
N PRO A 31 1.20 7.08 5.32
CA PRO A 31 0.38 5.88 5.44
C PRO A 31 1.15 4.61 5.12
N LEU A 32 0.76 3.48 5.74
CA LEU A 32 1.32 2.16 5.44
C LEU A 32 1.34 1.85 3.93
N LEU A 33 0.27 2.17 3.21
CA LEU A 33 0.20 1.97 1.75
C LEU A 33 1.29 2.74 0.99
N GLU A 34 1.56 3.96 1.43
CA GLU A 34 2.48 4.85 0.72
C GLU A 34 3.93 4.37 0.83
N HIS A 35 4.31 3.75 1.94
CA HIS A 35 5.63 3.11 2.06
C HIS A 35 5.84 2.03 0.98
N VAL A 36 4.84 1.17 0.78
CA VAL A 36 4.89 0.09 -0.23
C VAL A 36 4.84 0.67 -1.63
N TYR A 37 3.99 1.67 -1.87
CA TYR A 37 3.89 2.34 -3.17
C TYR A 37 5.19 3.04 -3.57
N ARG A 38 5.84 3.74 -2.63
CA ARG A 38 7.15 4.39 -2.87
C ARG A 38 8.23 3.38 -3.22
N LEU A 39 8.27 2.22 -2.55
CA LEU A 39 9.18 1.14 -2.89
C LEU A 39 8.89 0.59 -4.30
N ALA A 40 7.62 0.34 -4.63
CA ALA A 40 7.24 -0.13 -5.96
C ALA A 40 7.67 0.85 -7.07
N ARG A 41 7.56 2.15 -6.81
CA ARG A 41 8.07 3.21 -7.70
C ARG A 41 9.60 3.23 -7.79
N ALA A 42 10.31 3.03 -6.68
CA ALA A 42 11.77 3.00 -6.64
C ALA A 42 12.37 1.76 -7.34
N LEU A 43 11.59 0.68 -7.46
CA LEU A 43 11.94 -0.50 -8.26
C LEU A 43 11.66 -0.33 -9.75
N GLU A 44 11.22 0.87 -10.18
CA GLU A 44 10.93 1.18 -11.59
C GLU A 44 9.93 0.20 -12.23
N ALA A 45 8.94 -0.26 -11.46
CA ALA A 45 7.91 -1.17 -11.97
C ALA A 45 7.13 -0.52 -13.13
N ASP A 46 7.04 -1.24 -14.25
CA ASP A 46 6.30 -0.85 -15.45
C ASP A 46 4.82 -0.64 -15.16
N LYS A 47 4.27 -1.40 -14.20
CA LYS A 47 2.88 -1.29 -13.76
C LYS A 47 2.75 -1.53 -12.27
N ILE A 48 1.97 -0.67 -11.62
CA ILE A 48 1.63 -0.81 -10.20
C ILE A 48 0.10 -0.81 -10.09
N SER A 49 -0.47 -1.91 -9.62
CA SER A 49 -1.91 -2.06 -9.40
C SER A 49 -2.20 -2.13 -7.91
N ILE A 50 -3.12 -1.30 -7.41
CA ILE A 50 -3.55 -1.32 -6.01
C ILE A 50 -4.95 -1.92 -5.97
N VAL A 51 -5.11 -3.00 -5.20
CA VAL A 51 -6.41 -3.64 -4.96
C VAL A 51 -6.93 -3.10 -3.64
N TYR A 52 -8.03 -2.34 -3.68
CA TYR A 52 -8.70 -1.75 -2.52
C TYR A 52 -10.10 -2.31 -2.36
#